data_AF-A0A8S4FA52-F1
#
_entry.id   AF-A0A8S4FA52-F1
#
_cell.length_a   1.000
_cell.length_b   1.000
_cell.length_c   1.000
_cell.angle_alpha   90.00
_cell.angle_beta   90.00
_cell.angle_gamma   90.00
#
_symmetry.space_group_name_H-M   'P 1'
#
loop_
_entity.id
_entity.type
_entity.pdbx_description
1 polymer ?
#
loop_
_entity_poly.entity_id
_entity_poly.type
_entity_poly.pdbx_seq_one_letter_code
_entity_poly.pdbx_strand_id
1 'polypeptide(L)'
;MVTRLNRAPCLILLIFLSINAVFSTDDHAEVKLKQGSVLGKVETTFLNKETYYKFQSIPYAQPPVGSLRFQPPRPLESWEGTYEAFDRKPTCMQVNAHKRNGEKLGITGSEDCLYLSVFTPSRQDSLPVIVLDYSDNFKTGFNGSDIYGPDFFVEENVVIVYITHRVGLLGYLNTQDHVIPGNAGLKDFILGLQWIQDNIKEFGGDPERVTIMGNRGGAALANILLYSEKAKGLFSSVAMQSGTAYEAVYFPENTRKNAFNLGKYFNITTEDSTTLLKGLQEVEATELVKNAYAGIGDVTTKVDQKSVYPFAPVIESLGEDAVLTILPEESNIVNDVPVLIGYNSRDGLDMASLYIKDPRLVEKAGELLFLFPIRTNYRFDVNGTLYWEALSELNQYYFKSGYFNYNNILEYAVYIGDDLEIYAVDYAVRQLSDKLKSSLYYYVFDFNGALNENYIATAKYGMIALEQWGATITDELCYLYLCSRIRNNYESLQKRPSTQPELKLLKKMVRMWANFARTGNPTPTEDEVLKGVTWQPVDKENKIKKYLHIKKKLTMQTNPIEERIQFWDSFLKKYEEKAIDGVVRGVKETHEEL
;
A
#
# COMPACT_ATOMS: atom_id res chain seq x y z
N MET A 1 30.07 -18.67 93.86
CA MET A 1 30.81 -19.26 92.72
C MET A 1 29.80 -20.12 91.95
N VAL A 2 29.41 -19.70 90.73
CA VAL A 2 28.92 -20.55 89.59
C VAL A 2 27.64 -21.41 89.82
N THR A 3 26.56 -21.46 89.04
CA THR A 3 25.97 -20.78 87.86
C THR A 3 24.48 -21.20 87.76
N ARG A 4 23.67 -20.36 87.10
CA ARG A 4 22.28 -20.57 86.66
C ARG A 4 22.09 -21.73 85.67
N LEU A 5 20.88 -22.30 85.60
CA LEU A 5 20.25 -22.70 84.34
C LEU A 5 18.71 -22.58 84.40
N ASN A 6 18.16 -21.68 83.57
CA ASN A 6 16.74 -21.50 83.21
C ASN A 6 16.44 -22.29 81.93
N ARG A 7 15.24 -22.88 81.81
CA ARG A 7 14.51 -23.14 80.55
C ARG A 7 13.00 -23.06 80.87
N ALA A 8 12.30 -21.95 80.58
CA ALA A 8 11.67 -21.55 79.30
C ALA A 8 10.32 -22.26 79.02
N PRO A 9 9.17 -21.54 78.95
CA PRO A 9 7.94 -22.04 78.36
C PRO A 9 7.79 -21.62 76.89
N CYS A 10 7.12 -22.50 76.15
CA CYS A 10 6.88 -22.48 74.70
C CYS A 10 5.82 -21.42 74.32
N LEU A 11 6.14 -20.56 73.34
CA LEU A 11 5.20 -19.61 72.73
C LEU A 11 4.72 -20.19 71.39
N ILE A 12 3.42 -20.48 71.26
CA ILE A 12 2.79 -20.89 70.01
C ILE A 12 2.45 -19.62 69.21
N LEU A 13 3.07 -19.47 68.04
CA LEU A 13 2.81 -18.38 67.10
C LEU A 13 1.83 -18.88 66.02
N LEU A 14 0.60 -18.35 66.03
CA LEU A 14 -0.39 -18.57 64.97
C LEU A 14 -0.09 -17.64 63.80
N ILE A 15 0.33 -18.21 62.66
CA ILE A 15 0.52 -17.50 61.40
C ILE A 15 -0.80 -17.54 60.62
N PHE A 16 -1.44 -16.39 60.47
CA PHE A 16 -2.56 -16.20 59.52
C PHE A 16 -1.98 -16.14 58.09
N LEU A 17 -2.27 -17.16 57.28
CA LEU A 17 -2.06 -17.09 55.83
C LEU A 17 -3.21 -16.28 55.21
N SER A 18 -2.92 -15.06 54.78
CA SER A 18 -3.76 -14.30 53.85
C SER A 18 -3.62 -14.92 52.46
N ILE A 19 -4.68 -15.58 51.99
CA ILE A 19 -4.83 -15.98 50.59
C ILE A 19 -5.11 -14.70 49.81
N ASN A 20 -4.05 -14.10 49.24
CA ASN A 20 -4.22 -13.16 48.15
C ASN A 20 -4.71 -13.96 46.94
N ALA A 21 -6.01 -13.92 46.68
CA ALA A 21 -6.54 -14.29 45.38
C ALA A 21 -5.94 -13.31 44.36
N VAL A 22 -4.90 -13.75 43.65
CA VAL A 22 -4.47 -13.12 42.42
C VAL A 22 -5.63 -13.34 41.46
N PHE A 23 -6.44 -12.30 41.24
CA PHE A 23 -7.29 -12.27 40.06
C PHE A 23 -6.34 -12.35 38.87
N SER A 24 -6.31 -13.51 38.20
CA SER A 24 -5.83 -13.57 36.83
C SER A 24 -6.69 -12.57 36.07
N THR A 25 -6.09 -11.48 35.60
CA THR A 25 -6.69 -10.77 34.47
C THR A 25 -6.85 -11.84 33.39
N ASP A 26 -8.07 -11.99 32.89
CA ASP A 26 -8.26 -12.86 31.73
C ASP A 26 -7.55 -12.14 30.58
N ASP A 27 -6.32 -12.55 30.28
CA ASP A 27 -5.45 -11.93 29.26
C ASP A 27 -6.01 -12.16 27.83
N HIS A 28 -7.18 -12.79 27.74
CA HIS A 28 -7.87 -13.13 26.52
C HIS A 28 -9.24 -12.45 26.41
N ALA A 29 -9.66 -12.26 25.16
CA ALA A 29 -10.96 -11.68 24.84
C ALA A 29 -11.67 -12.57 23.83
N GLU A 30 -12.83 -13.12 24.18
CA GLU A 30 -13.65 -13.91 23.25
C GLU A 30 -14.64 -13.01 22.51
N VAL A 31 -14.82 -13.26 21.21
CA VAL A 31 -15.83 -12.65 20.34
C VAL A 31 -16.56 -13.76 19.59
N LYS A 32 -17.88 -13.66 19.45
CA LYS A 32 -18.70 -14.66 18.76
C LYS A 32 -19.11 -14.14 17.39
N LEU A 33 -18.75 -14.88 16.34
CA LEU A 33 -19.08 -14.55 14.95
C LEU A 33 -20.08 -15.56 14.38
N LYS A 34 -20.59 -15.29 13.18
CA LYS A 34 -21.42 -16.26 12.44
C LYS A 34 -20.68 -17.56 12.17
N GLN A 35 -19.37 -17.46 11.89
CA GLN A 35 -18.48 -18.58 11.55
C GLN A 35 -18.03 -19.41 12.77
N GLY A 36 -18.06 -18.84 13.97
CA GLY A 36 -17.55 -19.47 15.19
C GLY A 36 -17.02 -18.46 16.22
N SER A 37 -16.58 -18.96 17.37
CA SER A 37 -15.92 -18.14 18.40
C SER A 37 -14.47 -17.82 18.01
N VAL A 38 -14.00 -16.62 18.35
CA VAL A 38 -12.61 -16.17 18.20
C VAL A 38 -12.09 -15.71 19.56
N LEU A 39 -10.91 -16.18 19.93
CA LEU A 39 -10.21 -15.77 21.16
C LEU A 39 -8.99 -14.92 20.79
N GLY A 40 -8.97 -13.66 21.24
CA GLY A 40 -7.87 -12.71 21.07
C GLY A 40 -7.10 -12.46 22.36
N LYS A 41 -6.12 -11.55 22.30
CA LYS A 41 -5.28 -11.11 23.43
C LYS A 41 -5.62 -9.69 23.87
N VAL A 42 -5.39 -9.38 25.13
CA VAL A 42 -5.37 -8.01 25.66
C VAL A 42 -3.92 -7.50 25.67
N GLU A 43 -3.66 -6.34 25.09
CA GLU A 43 -2.34 -5.70 25.04
C GLU A 43 -2.39 -4.23 25.44
N THR A 44 -1.23 -3.58 25.53
CA THR A 44 -1.13 -2.14 25.83
C THR A 44 -0.32 -1.43 24.74
N THR A 45 -0.70 -0.20 24.38
CA THR A 45 0.05 0.60 23.42
C THR A 45 1.46 0.91 23.89
N PHE A 46 2.36 1.16 22.95
CA PHE A 46 3.79 1.31 23.21
C PHE A 46 4.12 2.54 24.04
N LEU A 47 3.57 3.70 23.70
CA LEU A 47 3.91 4.98 24.33
C LEU A 47 3.08 5.27 25.57
N ASN A 48 1.74 5.23 25.46
CA ASN A 48 0.84 5.66 26.53
C ASN A 48 0.35 4.50 27.40
N LYS A 49 0.66 3.25 27.04
CA LYS A 49 0.25 2.03 27.77
C LYS A 49 -1.26 1.88 27.87
N GLU A 50 -1.99 2.36 26.87
CA GLU A 50 -3.46 2.23 26.81
C GLU A 50 -3.84 0.80 26.41
N THR A 51 -4.82 0.22 27.11
CA THR A 51 -5.27 -1.14 26.85
C THR A 51 -6.04 -1.22 25.53
N TYR A 52 -5.75 -2.25 24.73
CA TYR A 52 -6.51 -2.57 23.51
C TYR A 52 -6.60 -4.10 23.33
N TYR A 53 -7.52 -4.54 22.47
CA TYR A 53 -7.75 -5.94 22.14
C TYR A 53 -7.16 -6.26 20.77
N LYS A 54 -6.48 -7.40 20.68
CA LYS A 54 -5.80 -7.89 19.48
C LYS A 54 -6.34 -9.25 19.06
N PHE A 55 -6.83 -9.34 17.83
CA PHE A 55 -7.24 -10.59 17.19
C PHE A 55 -6.45 -10.76 15.90
N GLN A 56 -5.47 -11.66 15.88
CA GLN A 56 -4.58 -11.85 14.74
C GLN A 56 -5.02 -13.01 13.86
N SER A 57 -5.01 -12.75 12.56
CA SER A 57 -5.13 -13.76 11.50
C SER A 57 -6.36 -14.67 11.63
N ILE A 58 -7.53 -14.05 11.71
CA ILE A 58 -8.84 -14.70 11.58
C ILE A 58 -9.03 -15.07 10.10
N PRO A 59 -9.35 -16.33 9.76
CA PRO A 59 -9.59 -16.72 8.37
C PRO A 59 -10.90 -16.11 7.87
N TYR A 60 -10.86 -15.45 6.71
CA TYR A 60 -12.07 -14.91 6.05
C TYR A 60 -12.44 -15.70 4.78
N ALA A 61 -11.54 -16.54 4.30
CA ALA A 61 -11.73 -17.34 3.10
C ALA A 61 -11.13 -18.75 3.26
N GLN A 62 -11.56 -19.67 2.40
CA GLN A 62 -10.90 -20.97 2.25
C GLN A 62 -9.46 -20.75 1.74
N PRO A 63 -8.48 -21.55 2.20
CA PRO A 63 -7.12 -21.46 1.70
C PRO A 63 -7.09 -21.65 0.17
N PRO A 64 -6.48 -20.72 -0.60
CA PRO A 64 -6.48 -20.76 -2.07
C PRO A 64 -5.44 -21.74 -2.63
N VAL A 65 -5.42 -22.97 -2.11
CA VAL A 65 -4.48 -24.05 -2.44
C VAL A 65 -5.08 -25.06 -3.41
N GLY A 66 -4.22 -25.83 -4.09
CA GLY A 66 -4.64 -26.89 -5.01
C GLY A 66 -5.58 -26.34 -6.10
N SER A 67 -6.80 -26.89 -6.20
CA SER A 67 -7.78 -26.48 -7.20
C SER A 67 -8.30 -25.04 -7.02
N LEU A 68 -8.08 -24.40 -5.86
CA LEU A 68 -8.45 -23.00 -5.62
C LEU A 68 -7.33 -22.01 -6.00
N ARG A 69 -6.12 -22.49 -6.32
CA ARG A 69 -5.04 -21.61 -6.79
C ARG A 69 -5.46 -20.91 -8.09
N PHE A 70 -5.18 -19.61 -8.17
CA PHE A 70 -5.58 -18.68 -9.25
C PHE A 70 -7.09 -18.40 -9.38
N GLN A 71 -7.94 -19.10 -8.62
CA GLN A 71 -9.39 -18.92 -8.68
C GLN A 71 -9.86 -17.80 -7.74
N PRO A 72 -11.05 -17.23 -7.97
CA PRO A 72 -11.72 -16.36 -7.00
C PRO A 72 -11.77 -17.01 -5.60
N PRO A 73 -11.60 -16.23 -4.52
CA PRO A 73 -11.68 -16.76 -3.17
C PRO A 73 -13.08 -17.29 -2.87
N ARG A 74 -13.16 -18.24 -1.94
CA ARG A 74 -14.44 -18.74 -1.42
C ARG A 74 -14.55 -18.37 0.06
N PRO A 75 -15.71 -17.89 0.54
CA PRO A 75 -15.91 -17.63 1.95
C PRO A 75 -15.66 -18.89 2.78
N LEU A 76 -15.11 -18.68 3.98
CA LEU A 76 -15.08 -19.72 5.00
C LEU A 76 -16.36 -19.63 5.83
N GLU A 77 -17.26 -20.60 5.66
CA GLU A 77 -18.58 -20.60 6.29
C GLU A 77 -18.53 -20.79 7.81
N SER A 78 -17.62 -21.64 8.30
CA SER A 78 -17.45 -21.89 9.73
C SER A 78 -16.12 -22.59 10.04
N TRP A 79 -15.70 -22.55 11.30
CA TRP A 79 -14.66 -23.44 11.87
C TRP A 79 -15.19 -24.15 13.12
N GLU A 80 -14.59 -25.29 13.45
CA GLU A 80 -14.95 -26.03 14.67
C GLU A 80 -14.32 -25.41 15.91
N GLY A 81 -15.10 -25.29 16.98
CA GLY A 81 -14.64 -24.79 18.27
C GLY A 81 -14.30 -23.29 18.28
N THR A 82 -13.37 -22.92 19.16
CA THR A 82 -12.89 -21.54 19.29
C THR A 82 -11.57 -21.38 18.53
N TYR A 83 -11.51 -20.41 17.62
CA TYR A 83 -10.29 -20.09 16.90
C TYR A 83 -9.39 -19.17 17.72
N GLU A 84 -8.15 -19.61 17.98
CA GLU A 84 -7.14 -18.83 18.70
C GLU A 84 -6.46 -17.81 17.76
N ALA A 85 -6.93 -16.56 17.80
CA ALA A 85 -6.42 -15.45 17.00
C ALA A 85 -5.26 -14.73 17.73
N PHE A 86 -4.26 -15.50 18.13
CA PHE A 86 -3.18 -15.03 19.02
C PHE A 86 -1.94 -14.54 18.29
N ASP A 87 -1.64 -15.20 17.18
CA ASP A 87 -0.38 -15.09 16.48
C ASP A 87 -0.63 -14.85 15.00
N ARG A 88 0.28 -14.08 14.41
CA ARG A 88 0.21 -13.73 12.99
C ARG A 88 0.53 -14.95 12.12
N LYS A 89 -0.28 -15.19 11.08
CA LYS A 89 -0.01 -16.13 10.00
C LYS A 89 0.94 -15.53 8.94
N PRO A 90 1.65 -16.35 8.14
CA PRO A 90 2.51 -15.85 7.08
C PRO A 90 1.79 -14.91 6.10
N THR A 91 2.54 -14.01 5.45
CA THR A 91 2.03 -13.26 4.29
C THR A 91 1.66 -14.21 3.15
N CYS A 92 0.93 -13.70 2.15
CA CYS A 92 0.78 -14.43 0.89
C CYS A 92 2.13 -14.64 0.20
N MET A 93 2.29 -15.78 -0.47
CA MET A 93 3.54 -16.17 -1.08
C MET A 93 4.02 -15.13 -2.10
N GLN A 94 5.26 -14.68 -1.94
CA GLN A 94 5.82 -13.57 -2.70
C GLN A 94 7.35 -13.65 -2.77
N VAL A 95 7.96 -12.92 -3.72
CA VAL A 95 9.41 -12.78 -3.82
C VAL A 95 9.84 -11.49 -3.14
N ASN A 96 10.68 -11.61 -2.12
CA ASN A 96 11.34 -10.47 -1.53
C ASN A 96 12.67 -10.18 -2.24
N ALA A 97 12.64 -9.23 -3.18
CA ALA A 97 13.79 -8.85 -4.00
C ALA A 97 14.72 -7.83 -3.32
N HIS A 98 14.27 -7.19 -2.25
CA HIS A 98 15.05 -6.17 -1.57
C HIS A 98 15.22 -6.56 -0.10
N LYS A 99 16.43 -6.39 0.45
CA LYS A 99 16.60 -6.30 1.91
C LYS A 99 16.04 -4.96 2.38
N ARG A 100 14.76 -4.70 2.12
CA ARG A 100 14.01 -3.77 2.94
C ARG A 100 13.85 -4.46 4.28
N ASN A 101 13.77 -3.68 5.35
CA ASN A 101 12.94 -4.12 6.45
C ASN A 101 13.47 -5.31 7.30
N GLY A 102 14.74 -5.72 7.10
CA GLY A 102 15.37 -6.85 7.80
C GLY A 102 14.96 -8.24 7.29
N GLU A 103 14.20 -8.27 6.20
CA GLU A 103 13.62 -9.48 5.66
C GLU A 103 14.64 -10.31 4.88
N LYS A 104 14.44 -11.64 4.86
CA LYS A 104 15.28 -12.54 4.07
C LYS A 104 14.95 -12.33 2.59
N LEU A 105 15.99 -12.16 1.78
CA LEU A 105 15.86 -12.20 0.32
C LEU A 105 15.35 -13.58 -0.11
N GLY A 106 14.55 -13.59 -1.18
CA GLY A 106 13.99 -14.81 -1.75
C GLY A 106 12.50 -14.97 -1.43
N ILE A 107 12.02 -16.21 -1.50
CA ILE A 107 10.59 -16.51 -1.40
C ILE A 107 10.18 -16.56 0.06
N THR A 108 9.09 -15.89 0.38
CA THR A 108 8.49 -15.85 1.72
C THR A 108 6.98 -16.06 1.62
N GLY A 109 6.32 -16.32 2.75
CA GLY A 109 4.87 -16.45 2.83
C GLY A 109 4.36 -17.88 2.59
N SER A 110 3.04 -17.99 2.43
CA SER A 110 2.29 -19.23 2.24
C SER A 110 1.18 -19.00 1.21
N GLU A 111 0.68 -20.07 0.57
CA GLU A 111 -0.57 -19.98 -0.21
C GLU A 111 -1.81 -19.91 0.69
N ASP A 112 -1.78 -20.62 1.81
CA ASP A 112 -2.76 -20.44 2.89
C ASP A 112 -2.44 -19.12 3.61
N CYS A 113 -3.04 -18.05 3.11
CA CYS A 113 -2.73 -16.68 3.50
C CYS A 113 -3.92 -15.72 3.54
N LEU A 114 -5.16 -16.18 3.39
CA LEU A 114 -6.35 -15.31 3.36
C LEU A 114 -6.93 -15.11 4.76
N TYR A 115 -6.26 -14.23 5.51
CA TYR A 115 -6.56 -13.91 6.89
C TYR A 115 -6.72 -12.40 7.09
N LEU A 116 -7.38 -12.00 8.17
CA LEU A 116 -7.42 -10.61 8.59
C LEU A 116 -7.13 -10.48 10.08
N SER A 117 -6.68 -9.31 10.51
CA SER A 117 -6.41 -9.03 11.92
C SER A 117 -7.15 -7.79 12.36
N VAL A 118 -7.79 -7.84 13.52
CA VAL A 118 -8.59 -6.75 14.10
C VAL A 118 -7.94 -6.26 15.39
N PHE A 119 -7.75 -4.95 15.50
CA PHE A 119 -7.19 -4.27 16.66
C PHE A 119 -8.18 -3.19 17.10
N THR A 120 -8.67 -3.28 18.33
CA THR A 120 -9.77 -2.42 18.80
C THR A 120 -9.54 -1.94 20.23
N PRO A 121 -9.79 -0.67 20.56
CA PRO A 121 -9.73 -0.19 21.94
C PRO A 121 -10.96 -0.61 22.76
N SER A 122 -12.08 -0.96 22.11
CA SER A 122 -13.33 -1.32 22.78
C SER A 122 -14.16 -2.28 21.95
N ARG A 123 -14.76 -3.29 22.59
CA ARG A 123 -15.65 -4.27 21.95
C ARG A 123 -17.14 -3.93 22.05
N GLN A 124 -17.48 -2.82 22.72
CA GLN A 124 -18.87 -2.46 23.03
C GLN A 124 -19.32 -1.16 22.35
N ASP A 125 -18.37 -0.37 21.84
CA ASP A 125 -18.65 0.88 21.17
C ASP A 125 -19.01 0.68 19.70
N SER A 126 -19.33 1.78 19.01
CA SER A 126 -19.45 1.82 17.55
C SER A 126 -18.40 2.79 17.03
N LEU A 127 -17.25 2.26 16.64
CA LEU A 127 -16.05 3.02 16.29
C LEU A 127 -15.80 3.03 14.77
N PRO A 128 -15.22 4.11 14.22
CA PRO A 128 -14.75 4.10 12.83
C PRO A 128 -13.73 2.96 12.63
N VAL A 129 -13.74 2.38 11.43
CA VAL A 129 -12.86 1.28 11.05
C VAL A 129 -11.92 1.77 9.96
N ILE A 130 -10.62 1.61 10.16
CA ILE A 130 -9.61 1.82 9.12
C ILE A 130 -9.08 0.45 8.70
N VAL A 131 -9.23 0.14 7.41
CA VAL A 131 -8.68 -1.05 6.78
C VAL A 131 -7.40 -0.66 6.07
N LEU A 132 -6.25 -1.05 6.63
CA LEU A 132 -4.95 -0.74 6.05
C LEU A 132 -4.57 -1.80 5.02
N ASP A 133 -4.27 -1.36 3.80
CA ASP A 133 -3.48 -2.14 2.84
C ASP A 133 -2.16 -1.41 2.52
N TYR A 134 -1.07 -2.12 2.78
CA TYR A 134 0.23 -1.73 2.28
C TYR A 134 0.75 -2.85 1.37
N SER A 135 0.93 -2.51 0.10
CA SER A 135 1.48 -3.41 -0.91
C SER A 135 2.43 -2.66 -1.85
N ASP A 136 3.56 -3.29 -2.20
CA ASP A 136 4.55 -2.72 -3.13
C ASP A 136 4.15 -3.11 -4.56
N ASN A 137 3.21 -2.35 -5.11
CA ASN A 137 2.74 -2.45 -6.49
C ASN A 137 2.21 -3.85 -6.85
N PHE A 138 1.40 -4.42 -5.95
CA PHE A 138 0.82 -5.76 -6.08
C PHE A 138 1.82 -6.91 -6.19
N LYS A 139 3.13 -6.69 -6.07
CA LYS A 139 4.16 -7.76 -6.09
C LYS A 139 4.34 -8.40 -4.72
N THR A 140 4.37 -7.56 -3.69
CA THR A 140 4.56 -7.93 -2.29
C THR A 140 3.50 -7.25 -1.45
N GLY A 141 3.03 -7.95 -0.43
CA GLY A 141 1.98 -7.47 0.48
C GLY A 141 2.45 -7.62 1.92
N PHE A 142 2.11 -6.65 2.75
CA PHE A 142 2.51 -6.59 4.15
C PHE A 142 1.32 -6.90 5.05
N ASN A 143 1.48 -7.82 6.00
CA ASN A 143 0.40 -8.25 6.90
C ASN A 143 0.70 -8.00 8.39
N GLY A 144 1.68 -7.14 8.65
CA GLY A 144 2.37 -7.09 9.92
C GLY A 144 2.03 -5.85 10.74
N SER A 145 1.21 -6.03 11.78
CA SER A 145 1.16 -5.09 12.91
C SER A 145 2.49 -5.02 13.68
N ASP A 146 3.40 -5.96 13.44
CA ASP A 146 4.77 -5.92 13.94
C ASP A 146 5.64 -4.92 13.18
N ILE A 147 5.25 -4.49 11.97
CA ILE A 147 5.94 -3.43 11.23
C ILE A 147 5.24 -2.11 11.47
N TYR A 148 3.94 -2.04 11.17
CA TYR A 148 3.11 -0.84 11.34
C TYR A 148 2.08 -1.14 12.43
N GLY A 149 2.42 -0.86 13.68
CA GLY A 149 1.56 -1.14 14.84
C GLY A 149 0.36 -0.18 14.95
N PRO A 150 -0.81 -0.66 15.43
CA PRO A 150 -2.06 0.10 15.46
C PRO A 150 -2.11 1.15 16.57
N ASP A 151 -1.07 1.22 17.41
CA ASP A 151 -1.00 1.93 18.68
C ASP A 151 -1.59 3.33 18.64
N PHE A 152 -1.23 4.14 17.64
CA PHE A 152 -1.65 5.54 17.60
C PHE A 152 -3.14 5.69 17.25
N PHE A 153 -3.69 4.81 16.41
CA PHE A 153 -5.10 4.87 16.04
C PHE A 153 -6.03 4.29 17.11
N VAL A 154 -5.59 3.27 17.84
CA VAL A 154 -6.40 2.74 18.96
C VAL A 154 -6.52 3.77 20.10
N GLU A 155 -5.47 4.58 20.34
CA GLU A 155 -5.53 5.74 21.27
C GLU A 155 -6.48 6.84 20.78
N GLU A 156 -6.84 6.82 19.50
CA GLU A 156 -7.84 7.68 18.89
C GLU A 156 -9.20 6.97 18.73
N ASN A 157 -9.49 5.90 19.48
CA ASN A 157 -10.79 5.21 19.40
C ASN A 157 -11.15 4.77 17.96
N VAL A 158 -10.17 4.25 17.21
CA VAL A 158 -10.37 3.71 15.86
C VAL A 158 -10.05 2.22 15.86
N VAL A 159 -10.89 1.44 15.20
CA VAL A 159 -10.62 0.02 14.93
C VAL A 159 -9.70 -0.08 13.72
N ILE A 160 -8.61 -0.81 13.84
CA ILE A 160 -7.70 -1.07 12.74
C ILE A 160 -7.87 -2.51 12.27
N VAL A 161 -8.03 -2.68 10.96
CA VAL A 161 -8.08 -4.00 10.31
C VAL A 161 -6.98 -4.10 9.26
N TYR A 162 -6.28 -5.23 9.24
CA TYR A 162 -5.35 -5.58 8.17
C TYR A 162 -5.93 -6.77 7.43
N ILE A 163 -6.12 -6.65 6.11
CA ILE A 163 -6.56 -7.75 5.25
C ILE A 163 -5.34 -8.23 4.46
N THR A 164 -5.08 -9.54 4.49
CA THR A 164 -4.10 -10.13 3.58
C THR A 164 -4.78 -10.66 2.33
N HIS A 165 -4.22 -10.34 1.17
CA HIS A 165 -4.72 -10.80 -0.11
C HIS A 165 -3.57 -11.30 -0.99
N ARG A 166 -3.89 -12.13 -1.99
CA ARG A 166 -2.87 -12.64 -2.92
C ARG A 166 -2.24 -11.49 -3.71
N VAL A 167 -0.94 -11.65 -3.99
CA VAL A 167 -0.09 -10.72 -4.73
C VAL A 167 0.65 -11.47 -5.85
N GLY A 168 1.23 -10.73 -6.79
CA GLY A 168 2.04 -11.23 -7.89
C GLY A 168 1.29 -12.27 -8.73
N LEU A 169 2.04 -13.27 -9.20
CA LEU A 169 1.52 -14.34 -10.05
C LEU A 169 0.26 -15.01 -9.47
N LEU A 170 0.26 -15.33 -8.17
CA LEU A 170 -0.85 -16.05 -7.53
C LEU A 170 -2.13 -15.21 -7.42
N GLY A 171 -2.01 -13.89 -7.36
CA GLY A 171 -3.14 -12.97 -7.27
C GLY A 171 -3.64 -12.44 -8.61
N TYR A 172 -2.81 -12.44 -9.65
CA TYR A 172 -3.06 -11.66 -10.87
C TYR A 172 -2.77 -12.38 -12.19
N LEU A 173 -2.50 -13.70 -12.18
CA LEU A 173 -2.48 -14.49 -13.42
C LEU A 173 -3.82 -14.36 -14.15
N ASN A 174 -3.79 -14.18 -15.47
CA ASN A 174 -4.99 -13.97 -16.28
C ASN A 174 -4.82 -14.62 -17.66
N THR A 175 -5.85 -15.33 -18.12
CA THR A 175 -5.92 -15.92 -19.46
C THR A 175 -6.84 -15.14 -20.42
N GLN A 176 -7.40 -14.01 -20.00
CA GLN A 176 -8.38 -13.23 -20.78
C GLN A 176 -9.63 -14.03 -21.15
N ASP A 177 -10.01 -14.98 -20.29
CA ASP A 177 -11.25 -15.75 -20.36
C ASP A 177 -11.74 -16.08 -18.94
N HIS A 178 -12.82 -16.85 -18.83
CA HIS A 178 -13.42 -17.19 -17.53
C HIS A 178 -12.67 -18.28 -16.74
N VAL A 179 -11.65 -18.93 -17.31
CA VAL A 179 -10.95 -20.04 -16.64
C VAL A 179 -9.96 -19.50 -15.60
N ILE A 180 -9.17 -18.50 -15.99
CA ILE A 180 -8.34 -17.72 -15.08
C ILE A 180 -8.67 -16.24 -15.33
N PRO A 181 -9.74 -15.73 -14.71
CA PRO A 181 -10.25 -14.38 -14.99
C PRO A 181 -9.28 -13.28 -14.58
N GLY A 182 -8.34 -13.54 -13.67
CA GLY A 182 -7.47 -12.53 -13.07
C GLY A 182 -8.10 -11.89 -11.83
N ASN A 183 -7.38 -10.89 -11.30
CA ASN A 183 -7.78 -10.07 -10.16
C ASN A 183 -8.18 -10.87 -8.90
N ALA A 184 -7.64 -12.08 -8.73
CA ALA A 184 -7.89 -12.90 -7.55
C ALA A 184 -7.51 -12.15 -6.26
N GLY A 185 -6.41 -11.40 -6.26
CA GLY A 185 -6.01 -10.53 -5.15
C GLY A 185 -6.99 -9.39 -4.83
N LEU A 186 -7.65 -8.81 -5.85
CA LEU A 186 -8.71 -7.81 -5.60
C LEU A 186 -9.97 -8.46 -5.02
N LYS A 187 -10.32 -9.64 -5.53
CA LYS A 187 -11.47 -10.42 -5.03
C LYS A 187 -11.28 -10.87 -3.59
N ASP A 188 -10.05 -11.25 -3.23
CA ASP A 188 -9.64 -11.55 -1.85
C ASP A 188 -9.92 -10.35 -0.93
N PHE A 189 -9.46 -9.16 -1.33
CA PHE A 189 -9.67 -7.95 -0.53
C PHE A 189 -11.16 -7.59 -0.39
N ILE A 190 -11.94 -7.70 -1.48
CA ILE A 190 -13.40 -7.48 -1.46
C ILE A 190 -14.08 -8.48 -0.52
N LEU A 191 -13.70 -9.76 -0.55
CA LEU A 191 -14.27 -10.75 0.37
C LEU A 191 -13.90 -10.45 1.83
N GLY A 192 -12.69 -9.95 2.09
CA GLY A 192 -12.29 -9.44 3.41
C GLY A 192 -13.13 -8.23 3.84
N LEU A 193 -13.43 -7.28 2.94
CA LEU A 193 -14.34 -6.17 3.23
C LEU A 193 -15.77 -6.67 3.51
N GLN A 194 -16.24 -7.67 2.77
CA GLN A 194 -17.54 -8.30 3.02
C GLN A 194 -17.58 -8.94 4.41
N TRP A 195 -16.50 -9.62 4.81
CA TRP A 195 -16.36 -10.15 6.17
C TRP A 195 -16.43 -9.03 7.22
N ILE A 196 -15.79 -7.88 6.97
CA ILE A 196 -15.85 -6.72 7.87
C ILE A 196 -17.30 -6.23 8.00
N GLN A 197 -18.01 -6.07 6.88
CA GLN A 197 -19.42 -5.67 6.89
C GLN A 197 -20.28 -6.61 7.75
N ASP A 198 -20.01 -7.91 7.69
CA ASP A 198 -20.76 -8.93 8.42
C ASP A 198 -20.40 -9.05 9.91
N ASN A 199 -19.18 -8.70 10.31
CA ASN A 199 -18.63 -9.13 11.61
C ASN A 199 -18.06 -8.00 12.48
N ILE A 200 -17.69 -6.84 11.92
CA ILE A 200 -16.88 -5.86 12.65
C ILE A 200 -17.59 -5.25 13.86
N LYS A 201 -18.93 -5.29 13.88
CA LYS A 201 -19.76 -4.89 15.02
C LYS A 201 -19.42 -5.66 16.30
N GLU A 202 -19.10 -6.94 16.18
CA GLU A 202 -18.75 -7.80 17.33
C GLU A 202 -17.38 -7.43 17.94
N PHE A 203 -16.59 -6.62 17.22
CA PHE A 203 -15.31 -6.06 17.67
C PHE A 203 -15.42 -4.59 18.07
N GLY A 204 -16.65 -4.04 18.15
CA GLY A 204 -16.91 -2.63 18.46
C GLY A 204 -16.68 -1.65 17.29
N GLY A 205 -16.55 -2.17 16.06
CA GLY A 205 -16.44 -1.34 14.87
C GLY A 205 -17.78 -1.10 14.20
N ASP A 206 -17.86 0.00 13.45
CA ASP A 206 -19.04 0.41 12.71
C ASP A 206 -18.89 0.07 11.21
N PRO A 207 -19.67 -0.89 10.67
CA PRO A 207 -19.57 -1.25 9.24
C PRO A 207 -20.02 -0.12 8.30
N GLU A 208 -20.74 0.89 8.79
CA GLU A 208 -21.12 2.06 8.00
C GLU A 208 -20.01 3.14 7.96
N ARG A 209 -18.94 2.98 8.76
CA ARG A 209 -17.80 3.90 8.81
C ARG A 209 -16.48 3.16 8.58
N VAL A 210 -16.38 2.49 7.43
CA VAL A 210 -15.20 1.76 6.98
C VAL A 210 -14.39 2.60 6.00
N THR A 211 -13.18 2.97 6.37
CA THR A 211 -12.21 3.67 5.52
C THR A 211 -11.16 2.71 5.00
N ILE A 212 -10.99 2.61 3.68
CA ILE A 212 -9.84 1.92 3.10
C ILE A 212 -8.66 2.90 3.12
N MET A 213 -7.57 2.52 3.78
CA MET A 213 -6.33 3.28 3.80
C MET A 213 -5.26 2.49 3.07
N GLY A 214 -4.89 2.97 1.90
CA GLY A 214 -3.94 2.32 1.02
C GLY A 214 -2.63 3.10 0.91
N ASN A 215 -1.50 2.40 0.90
CA ASN A 215 -0.22 2.96 0.47
C ASN A 215 0.33 2.23 -0.77
N ARG A 216 0.86 2.98 -1.75
CA ARG A 216 1.35 2.45 -3.03
C ARG A 216 0.34 1.58 -3.77
N GLY A 217 0.62 0.28 -3.92
CA GLY A 217 -0.28 -0.67 -4.54
C GLY A 217 -1.63 -0.74 -3.82
N GLY A 218 -1.64 -0.51 -2.50
CA GLY A 218 -2.88 -0.44 -1.73
C GLY A 218 -3.68 0.84 -1.98
N ALA A 219 -3.00 1.95 -2.29
CA ALA A 219 -3.67 3.17 -2.72
C ALA A 219 -4.26 3.00 -4.12
N ALA A 220 -3.53 2.31 -5.02
CA ALA A 220 -4.05 1.90 -6.32
C ALA A 220 -5.23 0.92 -6.19
N LEU A 221 -5.19 -0.03 -5.25
CA LEU A 221 -6.29 -0.93 -4.92
C LEU A 221 -7.52 -0.15 -4.47
N ALA A 222 -7.37 0.74 -3.49
CA ALA A 222 -8.46 1.59 -3.02
C ALA A 222 -9.06 2.42 -4.15
N ASN A 223 -8.22 2.96 -5.04
CA ASN A 223 -8.67 3.68 -6.22
C ASN A 223 -9.41 2.78 -7.22
N ILE A 224 -8.95 1.55 -7.48
CA ILE A 224 -9.67 0.57 -8.31
C ILE A 224 -11.05 0.27 -7.72
N LEU A 225 -11.17 0.12 -6.40
CA LEU A 225 -12.45 -0.15 -5.74
C LEU A 225 -13.43 1.03 -5.83
N LEU A 226 -12.96 2.26 -6.06
CA LEU A 226 -13.86 3.36 -6.44
C LEU A 226 -14.57 3.10 -7.77
N TYR A 227 -13.98 2.35 -8.70
CA TYR A 227 -14.57 2.06 -10.02
C TYR A 227 -15.23 0.67 -10.12
N SER A 228 -15.31 -0.06 -9.00
CA SER A 228 -15.85 -1.42 -8.97
C SER A 228 -17.27 -1.47 -8.41
N GLU A 229 -18.22 -1.98 -9.18
CA GLU A 229 -19.58 -2.27 -8.69
C GLU A 229 -19.59 -3.32 -7.57
N LYS A 230 -18.62 -4.25 -7.58
CA LYS A 230 -18.49 -5.28 -6.54
C LYS A 230 -18.07 -4.75 -5.18
N ALA A 231 -17.50 -3.54 -5.14
CA ALA A 231 -17.07 -2.90 -3.90
C ALA A 231 -18.10 -1.90 -3.35
N LYS A 232 -19.21 -1.68 -4.07
CA LYS A 232 -20.22 -0.69 -3.73
C LYS A 232 -20.84 -0.96 -2.36
N GLY A 233 -20.79 0.03 -1.48
CA GLY A 233 -21.34 -0.04 -0.13
C GLY A 233 -20.49 -0.80 0.88
N LEU A 234 -19.28 -1.28 0.50
CA LEU A 234 -18.38 -1.97 1.43
C LEU A 234 -17.49 -1.03 2.25
N PHE A 235 -17.41 0.24 1.85
CA PHE A 235 -16.63 1.29 2.50
C PHE A 235 -17.32 2.65 2.37
N SER A 236 -17.01 3.55 3.29
CA SER A 236 -17.60 4.89 3.41
C SER A 236 -16.63 6.02 3.09
N SER A 237 -15.33 5.74 2.99
CA SER A 237 -14.30 6.68 2.53
C SER A 237 -13.01 5.95 2.12
N VAL A 238 -12.12 6.64 1.41
CA VAL A 238 -10.79 6.11 1.05
C VAL A 238 -9.69 7.12 1.32
N ALA A 239 -8.55 6.64 1.83
CA ALA A 239 -7.32 7.39 2.02
C ALA A 239 -6.21 6.75 1.16
N MET A 240 -5.76 7.48 0.13
CA MET A 240 -4.80 7.04 -0.88
C MET A 240 -3.46 7.74 -0.67
N GLN A 241 -2.44 6.98 -0.32
CA GLN A 241 -1.13 7.50 0.04
C GLN A 241 -0.07 7.03 -0.98
N SER A 242 0.43 7.97 -1.78
CA SER A 242 1.47 7.73 -2.79
C SER A 242 1.13 6.56 -3.72
N GLY A 243 -0.05 6.60 -4.33
CA GLY A 243 -0.39 5.64 -5.38
C GLY A 243 -1.81 5.74 -5.90
N THR A 244 -2.03 5.35 -7.16
CA THR A 244 -3.33 5.39 -7.84
C THR A 244 -3.48 4.32 -8.91
N ALA A 245 -4.71 4.05 -9.31
CA ALA A 245 -4.97 3.15 -10.43
C ALA A 245 -4.53 3.75 -11.78
N TYR A 246 -4.18 5.03 -11.86
CA TYR A 246 -3.84 5.74 -13.09
C TYR A 246 -2.39 5.57 -13.54
N GLU A 247 -1.51 5.09 -12.67
CA GLU A 247 -0.11 4.85 -13.01
C GLU A 247 0.01 3.84 -14.15
N ALA A 248 0.84 4.14 -15.16
CA ALA A 248 1.03 3.25 -16.31
C ALA A 248 1.72 1.93 -15.96
N VAL A 249 2.27 1.81 -14.74
CA VAL A 249 2.94 0.60 -14.26
C VAL A 249 1.97 -0.58 -14.03
N TYR A 250 0.67 -0.31 -13.88
CA TYR A 250 -0.40 -1.31 -13.73
C TYR A 250 -1.11 -1.59 -15.05
N PHE A 251 -2.02 -2.58 -15.05
CA PHE A 251 -2.77 -3.02 -16.24
C PHE A 251 -1.85 -3.55 -17.36
N PRO A 252 -1.12 -4.64 -17.10
CA PRO A 252 -0.21 -5.21 -18.07
C PRO A 252 -0.95 -5.65 -19.34
N GLU A 253 -0.32 -5.40 -20.47
CA GLU A 253 -0.76 -5.92 -21.76
C GLU A 253 -0.24 -7.36 -21.96
N ASN A 254 -0.78 -8.09 -22.95
CA ASN A 254 -0.33 -9.44 -23.31
C ASN A 254 -0.41 -10.50 -22.19
N THR A 255 -1.29 -10.33 -21.21
CA THR A 255 -1.43 -11.22 -20.03
C THR A 255 -1.63 -12.68 -20.42
N ARG A 256 -2.51 -12.97 -21.39
CA ARG A 256 -2.71 -14.32 -21.92
C ARG A 256 -1.41 -14.91 -22.43
N LYS A 257 -0.70 -14.20 -23.31
CA LYS A 257 0.59 -14.67 -23.86
C LYS A 257 1.59 -14.97 -22.75
N ASN A 258 1.69 -14.10 -21.75
CA ASN A 258 2.59 -14.30 -20.60
C ASN A 258 2.21 -15.55 -19.78
N ALA A 259 0.91 -15.78 -19.56
CA ALA A 259 0.41 -16.98 -18.87
C ALA A 259 0.77 -18.28 -19.60
N PHE A 260 0.56 -18.32 -20.93
CA PHE A 260 0.89 -19.50 -21.73
C PHE A 260 2.40 -19.71 -21.91
N ASN A 261 3.19 -18.64 -21.97
CA ASN A 261 4.66 -18.74 -21.97
C ASN A 261 5.18 -19.29 -20.63
N LEU A 262 4.58 -18.88 -19.50
CA LEU A 262 4.89 -19.47 -18.20
C LEU A 262 4.54 -20.97 -18.18
N GLY A 263 3.40 -21.36 -18.76
CA GLY A 263 3.05 -22.77 -18.97
C GLY A 263 4.13 -23.53 -19.74
N LYS A 264 4.58 -22.99 -20.87
CA LYS A 264 5.67 -23.58 -21.68
C LYS A 264 6.97 -23.75 -20.89
N TYR A 265 7.33 -22.79 -20.03
CA TYR A 265 8.50 -22.91 -19.14
C TYR A 265 8.40 -24.12 -18.21
N PHE A 266 7.19 -24.45 -17.73
CA PHE A 266 6.91 -25.64 -16.93
C PHE A 266 6.51 -26.88 -17.75
N ASN A 267 6.84 -26.92 -19.04
CA ASN A 267 6.52 -28.01 -19.96
C ASN A 267 5.01 -28.26 -20.17
N ILE A 268 4.16 -27.26 -19.92
CA ILE A 268 2.72 -27.29 -20.17
C ILE A 268 2.46 -26.60 -21.52
N THR A 269 2.57 -27.36 -22.61
CA THR A 269 2.34 -26.84 -23.96
C THR A 269 0.88 -27.05 -24.37
N THR A 270 0.10 -25.98 -24.37
CA THR A 270 -1.32 -25.97 -24.74
C THR A 270 -1.73 -24.57 -25.18
N GLU A 271 -2.89 -24.45 -25.84
CA GLU A 271 -3.58 -23.17 -26.11
C GLU A 271 -4.93 -23.10 -25.35
N ASP A 272 -5.29 -24.17 -24.64
CA ASP A 272 -6.50 -24.28 -23.81
C ASP A 272 -6.21 -23.85 -22.36
N SER A 273 -6.95 -22.87 -21.87
CA SER A 273 -6.76 -22.28 -20.54
C SER A 273 -7.08 -23.26 -19.41
N THR A 274 -7.97 -24.24 -19.64
CA THR A 274 -8.32 -25.25 -18.63
C THR A 274 -7.17 -26.23 -18.42
N THR A 275 -6.53 -26.65 -19.51
CA THR A 275 -5.32 -27.47 -19.49
C THR A 275 -4.16 -26.72 -18.85
N LEU A 276 -4.00 -25.43 -19.18
CA LEU A 276 -2.98 -24.57 -18.56
C LEU A 276 -3.19 -24.45 -17.05
N LEU A 277 -4.43 -24.15 -16.61
CA LEU A 277 -4.78 -24.03 -15.20
C LEU A 277 -4.43 -25.30 -14.43
N LYS A 278 -4.89 -26.47 -14.91
CA LYS A 278 -4.62 -27.75 -14.25
C LYS A 278 -3.12 -28.03 -14.14
N GLY A 279 -2.38 -27.83 -15.23
CA GLY A 279 -0.93 -28.01 -15.21
C GLY A 279 -0.23 -27.08 -14.22
N LEU A 280 -0.59 -25.79 -14.18
CA LEU A 280 0.01 -24.84 -13.23
C LEU A 280 -0.41 -25.11 -11.77
N GLN A 281 -1.59 -25.71 -11.53
CA GLN A 281 -2.01 -26.12 -10.19
C GLN A 281 -1.19 -27.31 -9.65
N GLU A 282 -0.57 -28.10 -10.52
CA GLU A 282 0.31 -29.23 -10.15
C GLU A 282 1.77 -28.79 -9.88
N VAL A 283 2.18 -27.61 -10.34
CA VAL A 283 3.53 -27.09 -10.08
C VAL A 283 3.65 -26.63 -8.62
N GLU A 284 4.78 -26.90 -7.98
CA GLU A 284 5.05 -26.38 -6.63
C GLU A 284 5.00 -24.83 -6.61
N ALA A 285 4.28 -24.28 -5.64
CA ALA A 285 4.03 -22.83 -5.55
C ALA A 285 5.32 -22.01 -5.46
N THR A 286 6.31 -22.53 -4.72
CA THR A 286 7.65 -21.92 -4.62
C THR A 286 8.30 -21.81 -5.99
N GLU A 287 8.26 -22.84 -6.82
CA GLU A 287 8.85 -22.81 -8.16
C GLU A 287 8.10 -21.87 -9.10
N LEU A 288 6.76 -21.81 -9.00
CA LEU A 288 5.95 -20.83 -9.74
C LEU A 288 6.34 -19.40 -9.40
N VAL A 289 6.35 -19.05 -8.11
CA VAL A 289 6.63 -17.69 -7.65
C VAL A 289 8.07 -17.29 -7.96
N LYS A 290 9.02 -18.21 -7.81
CA LYS A 290 10.43 -18.01 -8.18
C LYS A 290 10.61 -17.65 -9.65
N ASN A 291 9.91 -18.37 -10.52
CA ASN A 291 10.06 -18.30 -11.97
C ASN A 291 8.90 -17.56 -12.64
N ALA A 292 8.14 -16.76 -11.88
CA ALA A 292 6.98 -16.04 -12.38
C ALA A 292 7.31 -15.20 -13.63
N TYR A 293 8.53 -14.67 -13.67
CA TYR A 293 8.99 -13.83 -14.78
C TYR A 293 9.55 -14.59 -15.99
N ALA A 294 9.69 -15.92 -15.92
CA ALA A 294 10.31 -16.71 -16.99
C ALA A 294 9.50 -16.72 -18.30
N GLY A 295 8.19 -16.43 -18.23
CA GLY A 295 7.31 -16.31 -19.39
C GLY A 295 7.28 -14.92 -20.04
N ILE A 296 7.99 -13.94 -19.48
CA ILE A 296 7.96 -12.54 -19.90
C ILE A 296 9.17 -12.26 -20.77
N GLY A 297 8.97 -11.69 -21.95
CA GLY A 297 10.09 -11.31 -22.81
C GLY A 297 10.84 -10.08 -22.28
N ASP A 298 12.16 -10.04 -22.48
CA ASP A 298 13.08 -8.98 -22.01
C ASP A 298 12.75 -7.55 -22.50
N VAL A 299 11.89 -7.40 -23.50
CA VAL A 299 11.77 -6.17 -24.30
C VAL A 299 10.47 -5.38 -24.05
N THR A 300 9.53 -5.89 -23.24
CA THR A 300 8.16 -5.31 -23.18
C THR A 300 8.15 -3.90 -22.58
N THR A 301 8.83 -3.67 -21.46
CA THR A 301 8.74 -2.39 -20.74
C THR A 301 9.28 -1.21 -21.55
N LYS A 302 10.44 -1.37 -22.21
CA LYS A 302 11.00 -0.33 -23.08
C LYS A 302 10.18 -0.12 -24.35
N VAL A 303 9.62 -1.18 -24.94
CA VAL A 303 8.89 -1.09 -26.22
C VAL A 303 7.48 -0.54 -26.04
N ASP A 304 6.85 -0.88 -24.92
CA ASP A 304 5.49 -0.44 -24.60
C ASP A 304 5.51 0.90 -23.85
N GLN A 305 6.63 1.25 -23.21
CA GLN A 305 6.79 2.39 -22.28
C GLN A 305 5.71 2.43 -21.19
N LYS A 306 5.15 1.26 -20.87
CA LYS A 306 4.06 1.05 -19.92
C LYS A 306 4.43 -0.09 -18.96
N SER A 307 3.41 -0.69 -18.34
CA SER A 307 3.46 -1.66 -17.25
C SER A 307 4.77 -2.41 -17.07
N VAL A 308 5.40 -2.15 -15.92
CA VAL A 308 6.57 -2.90 -15.43
C VAL A 308 6.19 -4.11 -14.59
N TYR A 309 4.89 -4.26 -14.28
CA TYR A 309 4.38 -5.32 -13.41
C TYR A 309 3.51 -6.31 -14.19
N PRO A 310 4.05 -7.48 -14.55
CA PRO A 310 3.39 -8.45 -15.43
C PRO A 310 2.20 -9.16 -14.78
N PHE A 311 2.16 -9.17 -13.45
CA PHE A 311 1.08 -9.74 -12.65
C PHE A 311 0.62 -8.65 -11.67
N ALA A 312 -0.29 -7.83 -12.17
CA ALA A 312 -0.93 -6.71 -11.49
C ALA A 312 -2.41 -6.67 -11.93
N PRO A 313 -3.25 -5.74 -11.43
CA PRO A 313 -4.65 -5.65 -11.84
C PRO A 313 -4.83 -5.63 -13.36
N VAL A 314 -5.84 -6.35 -13.84
CA VAL A 314 -6.18 -6.49 -15.27
C VAL A 314 -7.63 -6.08 -15.52
N ILE A 315 -7.95 -5.81 -16.78
CA ILE A 315 -9.35 -5.74 -17.23
C ILE A 315 -9.87 -7.15 -17.49
N GLU A 316 -10.92 -7.53 -16.78
CA GLU A 316 -11.51 -8.86 -16.85
C GLU A 316 -12.54 -8.97 -17.97
N SER A 317 -12.68 -10.17 -18.52
CA SER A 317 -13.86 -10.52 -19.30
C SER A 317 -15.11 -10.40 -18.42
N LEU A 318 -16.21 -9.91 -18.99
CA LEU A 318 -17.48 -9.74 -18.26
C LEU A 318 -17.93 -11.06 -17.64
N GLY A 319 -18.01 -11.12 -16.31
CA GLY A 319 -18.43 -12.31 -15.57
C GLY A 319 -19.05 -11.92 -14.24
N GLU A 320 -19.72 -12.89 -13.59
CA GLU A 320 -20.43 -12.63 -12.33
C GLU A 320 -19.49 -12.09 -11.26
N ASP A 321 -18.26 -12.59 -11.16
CA ASP A 321 -17.27 -12.16 -10.15
C ASP A 321 -16.30 -11.09 -10.64
N ALA A 322 -16.50 -10.52 -11.83
CA ALA A 322 -15.58 -9.53 -12.38
C ALA A 322 -15.56 -8.26 -11.51
N VAL A 323 -14.37 -7.89 -11.05
CA VAL A 323 -14.15 -6.69 -10.21
C VAL A 323 -14.05 -5.46 -11.09
N LEU A 324 -13.37 -5.58 -12.22
CA LEU A 324 -13.06 -4.46 -13.10
C LEU A 324 -13.08 -4.91 -14.58
N THR A 325 -14.03 -4.38 -15.34
CA THR A 325 -14.24 -4.72 -16.76
C THR A 325 -13.91 -3.57 -17.71
N ILE A 326 -13.50 -2.42 -17.18
CA ILE A 326 -13.12 -1.22 -17.93
C ILE A 326 -12.06 -0.46 -17.16
N LEU A 327 -11.21 0.29 -17.85
CA LEU A 327 -10.17 1.08 -17.20
C LEU A 327 -10.77 2.22 -16.35
N PRO A 328 -10.13 2.61 -15.23
CA PRO A 328 -10.55 3.72 -14.38
C PRO A 328 -10.79 5.06 -15.11
N GLU A 329 -9.95 5.37 -16.10
CA GLU A 329 -10.05 6.56 -16.96
C GLU A 329 -11.32 6.55 -17.81
N GLU A 330 -11.72 5.38 -18.32
CA GLU A 330 -12.88 5.18 -19.20
C GLU A 330 -14.18 4.91 -18.44
N SER A 331 -14.09 4.61 -17.14
CA SER A 331 -15.25 4.26 -16.32
C SER A 331 -16.15 5.47 -16.02
N ASN A 332 -17.46 5.29 -16.22
CA ASN A 332 -18.50 6.20 -15.77
C ASN A 332 -18.99 5.88 -14.35
N ILE A 333 -18.58 4.76 -13.78
CA ILE A 333 -18.94 4.34 -12.43
C ILE A 333 -17.95 4.95 -11.45
N VAL A 334 -18.46 5.50 -10.36
CA VAL A 334 -17.64 5.86 -9.21
C VAL A 334 -18.46 5.64 -7.93
N ASN A 335 -17.90 4.89 -6.99
CA ASN A 335 -18.41 4.78 -5.63
C ASN A 335 -18.16 6.12 -4.95
N ASP A 336 -19.20 6.96 -4.90
CA ASP A 336 -19.12 8.35 -4.43
C ASP A 336 -18.99 8.41 -2.91
N VAL A 337 -17.74 8.48 -2.44
CA VAL A 337 -17.37 8.61 -1.04
C VAL A 337 -16.31 9.69 -0.85
N PRO A 338 -16.13 10.25 0.35
CA PRO A 338 -15.01 11.15 0.63
C PRO A 338 -13.66 10.49 0.35
N VAL A 339 -12.75 11.24 -0.25
CA VAL A 339 -11.40 10.81 -0.61
C VAL A 339 -10.36 11.72 0.04
N LEU A 340 -9.37 11.12 0.70
CA LEU A 340 -8.12 11.77 1.07
C LEU A 340 -7.03 11.19 0.18
N ILE A 341 -6.27 12.02 -0.52
CA ILE A 341 -5.22 11.60 -1.45
C ILE A 341 -3.98 12.45 -1.25
N GLY A 342 -2.79 11.89 -1.47
CA GLY A 342 -1.55 12.66 -1.45
C GLY A 342 -0.33 11.83 -1.71
N TYR A 343 0.83 12.47 -1.64
CA TYR A 343 2.14 11.87 -1.92
C TYR A 343 3.22 12.52 -1.05
N ASN A 344 4.41 11.94 -0.98
CA ASN A 344 5.54 12.52 -0.28
C ASN A 344 6.45 13.30 -1.25
N SER A 345 7.10 14.34 -0.74
CA SER A 345 7.88 15.27 -1.57
C SER A 345 9.02 14.62 -2.35
N ARG A 346 9.48 13.43 -1.96
CA ARG A 346 10.58 12.67 -2.57
C ARG A 346 10.28 11.17 -2.67
N ASP A 347 9.07 10.79 -3.04
CA ASP A 347 8.69 9.38 -3.23
C ASP A 347 9.68 8.60 -4.12
N GLY A 348 10.20 9.23 -5.18
CA GLY A 348 11.15 8.61 -6.10
C GLY A 348 12.55 8.31 -5.51
N LEU A 349 12.89 8.74 -4.29
CA LEU A 349 14.13 8.30 -3.62
C LEU A 349 14.16 6.79 -3.37
N ASP A 350 13.02 6.21 -2.99
CA ASP A 350 12.91 4.77 -2.81
C ASP A 350 13.01 4.02 -4.14
N MET A 351 12.43 4.57 -5.21
CA MET A 351 12.52 4.02 -6.57
C MET A 351 13.96 4.09 -7.10
N ALA A 352 14.68 5.16 -6.79
CA ALA A 352 16.10 5.33 -7.09
C ALA A 352 17.02 4.53 -6.15
N SER A 353 16.49 3.88 -5.11
CA SER A 353 17.32 3.28 -4.04
C SER A 353 18.28 2.21 -4.54
N LEU A 354 17.94 1.49 -5.62
CA LEU A 354 18.83 0.52 -6.25
C LEU A 354 20.11 1.18 -6.77
N TYR A 355 19.98 2.30 -7.48
CA TYR A 355 21.10 3.07 -8.01
C TYR A 355 21.87 3.81 -6.90
N ILE A 356 21.16 4.31 -5.88
CA ILE A 356 21.79 4.94 -4.71
C ILE A 356 22.71 3.95 -3.97
N LYS A 357 22.31 2.67 -3.89
CA LYS A 357 23.06 1.60 -3.21
C LYS A 357 24.20 1.04 -4.05
N ASP A 358 24.04 1.00 -5.37
CA ASP A 358 25.06 0.47 -6.29
C ASP A 358 25.23 1.38 -7.51
N PRO A 359 26.19 2.33 -7.46
CA PRO A 359 26.44 3.29 -8.53
C PRO A 359 26.74 2.64 -9.89
N ARG A 360 27.29 1.41 -9.90
CA ARG A 360 27.63 0.66 -11.12
C ARG A 360 26.40 0.34 -11.96
N LEU A 361 25.22 0.31 -11.34
CA LEU A 361 23.97 0.06 -12.05
C LEU A 361 23.55 1.26 -12.90
N VAL A 362 23.98 2.48 -12.56
CA VAL A 362 23.75 3.66 -13.42
C VAL A 362 24.54 3.53 -14.72
N GLU A 363 25.81 3.13 -14.64
CA GLU A 363 26.65 2.91 -15.82
C GLU A 363 26.09 1.78 -16.71
N LYS A 364 25.52 0.73 -16.10
CA LYS A 364 24.90 -0.38 -16.82
C LYS A 364 23.54 -0.04 -17.43
N ALA A 365 22.79 0.89 -16.83
CA ALA A 365 21.49 1.29 -17.37
C ALA A 365 21.64 1.88 -18.78
N GLY A 366 22.74 2.61 -19.03
CA GLY A 366 23.15 3.12 -20.35
C GLY A 366 22.29 4.27 -20.88
N GLU A 367 20.98 4.23 -20.63
CA GLU A 367 19.99 5.24 -21.01
C GLU A 367 19.03 5.52 -19.86
N LEU A 368 18.33 6.65 -19.94
CA LEU A 368 17.27 7.00 -19.00
C LEU A 368 16.09 6.02 -19.19
N LEU A 369 15.66 5.37 -18.11
CA LEU A 369 14.40 4.62 -18.12
C LEU A 369 13.26 5.60 -18.39
N PHE A 370 12.57 5.44 -19.53
CA PHE A 370 11.43 6.26 -19.89
C PHE A 370 10.17 5.41 -20.00
N LEU A 371 9.22 5.71 -19.12
CA LEU A 371 7.85 5.19 -19.15
C LEU A 371 6.89 6.37 -19.29
N PHE A 372 5.60 6.09 -19.49
CA PHE A 372 4.58 7.11 -19.36
C PHE A 372 4.11 7.19 -17.90
N PRO A 373 3.84 8.40 -17.37
CA PRO A 373 3.32 8.53 -16.01
C PRO A 373 1.87 8.11 -15.87
N ILE A 374 1.11 8.12 -16.96
CA ILE A 374 -0.25 7.60 -17.04
C ILE A 374 -0.39 6.74 -18.30
N ARG A 375 -1.42 5.89 -18.36
CA ARG A 375 -1.70 5.14 -19.58
C ARG A 375 -2.09 6.08 -20.72
N THR A 376 -1.49 5.86 -21.88
CA THR A 376 -1.72 6.60 -23.11
C THR A 376 -2.18 5.66 -24.23
N ASN A 377 -2.90 6.20 -25.21
CA ASN A 377 -3.32 5.48 -26.41
C ASN A 377 -2.26 5.44 -27.52
N TYR A 378 -1.05 5.91 -27.22
CA TYR A 378 0.09 5.89 -28.13
C TYR A 378 1.35 5.39 -27.43
N ARG A 379 2.33 4.97 -28.23
CA ARG A 379 3.67 4.64 -27.77
C ARG A 379 4.72 5.17 -28.74
N PHE A 380 5.95 5.27 -28.29
CA PHE A 380 7.08 5.58 -29.15
C PHE A 380 7.61 4.32 -29.84
N ASP A 381 7.94 4.45 -31.12
CA ASP A 381 8.86 3.52 -31.75
C ASP A 381 10.27 3.81 -31.22
N VAL A 382 10.81 2.88 -30.42
CA VAL A 382 12.15 3.01 -29.80
C VAL A 382 13.28 3.13 -30.82
N ASN A 383 13.03 2.78 -32.08
CA ASN A 383 13.99 2.94 -33.19
C ASN A 383 13.75 4.24 -33.99
N GLY A 384 12.68 4.97 -33.72
CA GLY A 384 12.33 6.23 -34.39
C GLY A 384 13.05 7.44 -33.79
N THR A 385 13.29 8.47 -34.60
CA THR A 385 14.02 9.68 -34.14
C THR A 385 13.25 10.43 -33.04
N LEU A 386 11.92 10.48 -33.11
CA LEU A 386 11.09 11.14 -32.10
C LEU A 386 11.20 10.54 -30.69
N TYR A 387 11.54 9.25 -30.55
CA TYR A 387 11.82 8.66 -29.24
C TYR A 387 13.05 9.30 -28.59
N TRP A 388 14.11 9.49 -29.38
CA TRP A 388 15.35 10.11 -28.91
C TRP A 388 15.20 11.62 -28.68
N GLU A 389 14.37 12.30 -29.48
CA GLU A 389 13.98 13.68 -29.21
C GLU A 389 13.23 13.81 -27.88
N ALA A 390 12.26 12.92 -27.62
CA ALA A 390 11.52 12.88 -26.37
C ALA A 390 12.43 12.61 -25.16
N LEU A 391 13.33 11.63 -25.26
CA LEU A 391 14.35 11.37 -24.24
C LEU A 391 15.27 12.57 -24.01
N SER A 392 15.68 13.27 -25.06
CA SER A 392 16.53 14.47 -24.94
C SER A 392 15.79 15.60 -24.22
N GLU A 393 14.51 15.81 -24.53
CA GLU A 393 13.64 16.80 -23.87
C GLU A 393 13.47 16.49 -22.37
N LEU A 394 13.20 15.23 -22.02
CA LEU A 394 13.16 14.79 -20.62
C LEU A 394 14.49 15.03 -19.92
N ASN A 395 15.61 14.69 -20.59
CA ASN A 395 16.92 14.85 -19.99
C ASN A 395 17.28 16.32 -19.74
N GLN A 396 16.95 17.21 -20.68
CA GLN A 396 17.18 18.65 -20.56
C GLN A 396 16.32 19.30 -19.48
N TYR A 397 15.09 18.80 -19.28
CA TYR A 397 14.20 19.33 -18.26
C TYR A 397 14.62 18.91 -16.84
N TYR A 398 14.92 17.62 -16.64
CA TYR A 398 15.17 17.08 -15.30
C TYR A 398 16.63 17.19 -14.85
N PHE A 399 17.61 17.12 -15.76
CA PHE A 399 19.01 17.03 -15.40
C PHE A 399 19.79 18.27 -15.82
N LYS A 400 20.47 18.92 -14.88
CA LYS A 400 21.27 20.13 -15.17
C LYS A 400 22.43 19.85 -16.12
N SER A 401 22.97 18.63 -16.10
CA SER A 401 24.00 18.17 -17.04
C SER A 401 23.44 17.81 -18.43
N GLY A 402 22.11 17.79 -18.60
CA GLY A 402 21.44 17.34 -19.81
C GLY A 402 21.46 15.81 -20.01
N TYR A 403 21.85 15.03 -19.00
CA TYR A 403 21.81 13.57 -19.00
C TYR A 403 21.89 13.00 -17.58
N PHE A 404 21.33 11.81 -17.36
CA PHE A 404 21.41 11.07 -16.10
C PHE A 404 22.80 10.47 -15.84
N ASN A 405 23.33 10.67 -14.62
CA ASN A 405 24.52 9.99 -14.12
C ASN A 405 24.46 9.90 -12.58
N TYR A 406 25.40 9.17 -11.95
CA TYR A 406 25.32 8.97 -10.51
C TYR A 406 25.43 10.26 -9.68
N ASN A 407 26.15 11.29 -10.17
CA ASN A 407 26.30 12.56 -9.44
C ASN A 407 25.00 13.36 -9.35
N ASN A 408 24.03 13.10 -10.24
CA ASN A 408 22.72 13.75 -10.25
C ASN A 408 21.58 12.78 -9.87
N ILE A 409 21.87 11.73 -9.10
CA ILE A 409 20.87 10.73 -8.69
C ILE A 409 19.67 11.33 -7.94
N LEU A 410 19.83 12.48 -7.29
CA LEU A 410 18.71 13.20 -6.66
C LEU A 410 17.78 13.86 -7.68
N GLU A 411 18.31 14.33 -8.82
CA GLU A 411 17.52 14.81 -9.95
C GLU A 411 16.77 13.63 -10.59
N TYR A 412 17.41 12.46 -10.68
CA TYR A 412 16.77 11.22 -11.13
C TYR A 412 15.64 10.79 -10.17
N ALA A 413 15.84 10.91 -8.86
CA ALA A 413 14.80 10.61 -7.88
C ALA A 413 13.57 11.52 -8.02
N VAL A 414 13.73 12.77 -8.47
CA VAL A 414 12.60 13.65 -8.80
C VAL A 414 11.94 13.17 -10.09
N TYR A 415 12.72 12.92 -11.14
CA TYR A 415 12.22 12.41 -12.42
C TYR A 415 11.40 11.13 -12.26
N ILE A 416 11.99 10.09 -11.66
CA ILE A 416 11.34 8.78 -11.54
C ILE A 416 10.13 8.82 -10.59
N GLY A 417 10.13 9.73 -9.61
CA GLY A 417 8.98 9.96 -8.74
C GLY A 417 7.81 10.57 -9.52
N ASP A 418 8.08 11.56 -10.39
CA ASP A 418 7.05 12.13 -11.27
C ASP A 418 6.58 11.10 -12.31
N ASP A 419 7.52 10.37 -12.93
CA ASP A 419 7.27 9.39 -14.00
C ASP A 419 6.51 8.15 -13.53
N LEU A 420 6.69 7.70 -12.28
CA LEU A 420 6.04 6.46 -11.82
C LEU A 420 4.82 6.69 -10.93
N GLU A 421 4.66 7.86 -10.31
CA GLU A 421 3.69 8.00 -9.21
C GLU A 421 3.10 9.41 -9.06
N ILE A 422 3.94 10.43 -8.85
CA ILE A 422 3.48 11.77 -8.44
C ILE A 422 2.59 12.44 -9.50
N TYR A 423 2.95 12.34 -10.79
CA TYR A 423 2.10 12.89 -11.85
C TYR A 423 0.75 12.15 -11.92
N ALA A 424 0.75 10.82 -11.74
CA ALA A 424 -0.46 10.02 -11.72
C ALA A 424 -1.36 10.36 -10.51
N VAL A 425 -0.78 10.65 -9.35
CA VAL A 425 -1.51 11.15 -8.17
C VAL A 425 -2.21 12.48 -8.48
N ASP A 426 -1.50 13.44 -9.06
CA ASP A 426 -2.12 14.72 -9.47
C ASP A 426 -3.20 14.53 -10.54
N TYR A 427 -2.95 13.64 -11.51
CA TYR A 427 -3.95 13.26 -12.52
C TYR A 427 -5.20 12.65 -11.87
N ALA A 428 -5.05 11.76 -10.88
CA ALA A 428 -6.18 11.20 -10.14
C ALA A 428 -6.97 12.27 -9.38
N VAL A 429 -6.31 13.27 -8.78
CA VAL A 429 -7.00 14.42 -8.16
C VAL A 429 -7.88 15.13 -9.18
N ARG A 430 -7.38 15.36 -10.41
CA ARG A 430 -8.16 15.98 -11.50
C ARG A 430 -9.37 15.12 -11.87
N GLN A 431 -9.16 13.84 -12.15
CA GLN A 431 -10.23 12.91 -12.53
C GLN A 431 -11.30 12.75 -11.44
N LEU A 432 -10.87 12.56 -10.18
CA LEU A 432 -11.79 12.40 -9.06
C LEU A 432 -12.53 13.69 -8.71
N SER A 433 -11.92 14.87 -8.93
CA SER A 433 -12.62 16.14 -8.77
C SER A 433 -13.82 16.28 -9.70
N ASP A 434 -13.74 15.69 -10.90
CA ASP A 434 -14.82 15.70 -11.88
C ASP A 434 -15.88 14.62 -11.61
N LYS A 435 -15.45 13.44 -11.15
CA LYS A 435 -16.33 12.27 -10.95
C LYS A 435 -17.06 12.27 -9.61
N LEU A 436 -16.43 12.72 -8.52
CA LEU A 436 -17.00 12.64 -7.17
C LEU A 436 -17.91 13.83 -6.86
N LYS A 437 -19.00 13.58 -6.13
CA LYS A 437 -19.77 14.65 -5.45
C LYS A 437 -19.20 14.89 -4.06
N SER A 438 -18.83 13.81 -3.36
CA SER A 438 -18.21 13.83 -2.03
C SER A 438 -16.88 14.59 -1.98
N SER A 439 -16.50 15.05 -0.79
CA SER A 439 -15.29 15.87 -0.61
C SER A 439 -14.00 15.14 -0.98
N LEU A 440 -13.06 15.88 -1.58
CA LEU A 440 -11.73 15.40 -1.95
C LEU A 440 -10.68 16.25 -1.21
N TYR A 441 -9.82 15.63 -0.41
CA TYR A 441 -8.76 16.29 0.35
C TYR A 441 -7.40 15.89 -0.21
N TYR A 442 -6.55 16.87 -0.49
CA TYR A 442 -5.22 16.65 -1.06
C TYR A 442 -4.12 17.03 -0.04
N TYR A 443 -3.03 16.26 0.04
CA TYR A 443 -1.85 16.63 0.82
C TYR A 443 -0.53 16.39 0.08
N VAL A 444 0.50 17.09 0.54
CA VAL A 444 1.90 16.79 0.23
C VAL A 444 2.64 16.66 1.56
N PHE A 445 3.20 15.48 1.82
CA PHE A 445 4.03 15.25 3.01
C PHE A 445 5.49 15.55 2.70
N ASP A 446 6.02 16.59 3.34
CA ASP A 446 7.37 17.11 3.13
C ASP A 446 8.06 17.40 4.47
N PHE A 447 7.75 16.57 5.47
CA PHE A 447 8.41 16.63 6.76
C PHE A 447 9.62 15.72 6.77
N ASN A 448 10.76 16.26 7.20
CA ASN A 448 11.97 15.50 7.45
C ASN A 448 12.26 15.52 8.96
N GLY A 449 12.28 14.34 9.57
CA GLY A 449 12.76 14.16 10.92
C GLY A 449 13.01 12.70 11.28
N ALA A 450 13.13 12.45 12.59
CA ALA A 450 13.63 11.17 13.09
C ALA A 450 12.69 9.97 12.87
N LEU A 451 11.45 10.18 12.38
CA LEU A 451 10.51 9.11 12.10
C LEU A 451 10.42 8.74 10.60
N ASN A 452 11.18 9.41 9.73
CA ASN A 452 11.29 9.09 8.30
C ASN A 452 12.13 7.81 8.09
N GLU A 453 11.54 6.65 8.39
CA GLU A 453 12.23 5.36 8.39
C GLU A 453 12.94 5.04 7.07
N ASN A 454 12.26 5.18 5.94
CA ASN A 454 12.79 4.75 4.64
C ASN A 454 13.85 5.70 4.13
N TYR A 455 13.68 7.00 4.38
CA TYR A 455 14.74 7.97 4.13
C TYR A 455 16.00 7.61 4.94
N ILE A 456 15.88 7.35 6.25
CA ILE A 456 17.00 6.98 7.11
C ILE A 456 17.67 5.69 6.60
N ALA A 457 16.87 4.69 6.22
CA ALA A 457 17.37 3.44 5.68
C ALA A 457 18.12 3.65 4.36
N THR A 458 17.59 4.47 3.45
CA THR A 458 18.22 4.76 2.15
C THR A 458 19.50 5.57 2.32
N ALA A 459 19.48 6.60 3.18
CA ALA A 459 20.63 7.44 3.48
C ALA A 459 21.82 6.68 4.05
N LYS A 460 21.57 5.60 4.81
CA LYS A 460 22.63 4.75 5.38
C LYS A 460 23.50 4.06 4.32
N TYR A 461 22.94 3.77 3.14
CA TYR A 461 23.63 3.03 2.08
C TYR A 461 24.07 3.91 0.91
N GLY A 462 23.64 5.18 0.88
CA GLY A 462 24.06 6.12 -0.15
C GLY A 462 25.54 6.48 -0.04
N MET A 463 26.25 6.49 -1.17
CA MET A 463 27.63 6.99 -1.23
C MET A 463 27.72 8.52 -1.37
N ILE A 464 26.57 9.17 -1.52
CA ILE A 464 26.44 10.63 -1.50
C ILE A 464 25.68 11.03 -0.24
N ALA A 465 25.96 12.24 0.26
CA ALA A 465 25.09 12.84 1.26
C ALA A 465 23.72 13.05 0.59
N LEU A 466 22.71 12.28 1.00
CA LEU A 466 21.34 12.65 0.71
C LEU A 466 21.11 13.93 1.49
N GLU A 467 21.05 15.05 0.77
CA GLU A 467 20.63 16.32 1.35
C GLU A 467 19.26 16.13 2.04
N GLN A 468 18.91 16.97 3.02
CA GLN A 468 17.63 16.92 3.75
C GLN A 468 16.44 17.28 2.85
N TRP A 469 16.20 16.48 1.81
CA TRP A 469 15.41 16.84 0.63
C TRP A 469 13.92 16.60 0.73
N GLY A 470 13.46 16.04 1.85
CA GLY A 470 12.05 15.79 2.09
C GLY A 470 11.82 14.39 2.65
N ALA A 471 10.66 13.82 2.30
CA ALA A 471 10.23 12.50 2.73
C ALA A 471 10.08 11.58 1.51
N THR A 472 10.50 10.33 1.66
CA THR A 472 10.29 9.30 0.63
C THR A 472 9.09 8.43 0.96
N ILE A 473 8.75 7.52 0.05
CA ILE A 473 7.59 6.65 0.15
C ILE A 473 7.51 6.02 1.53
N THR A 474 6.30 5.94 2.08
CA THR A 474 5.98 5.31 3.36
C THR A 474 6.60 5.96 4.61
N ASP A 475 7.40 7.03 4.50
CA ASP A 475 7.89 7.76 5.67
C ASP A 475 6.74 8.35 6.50
N GLU A 476 5.65 8.77 5.86
CA GLU A 476 4.49 9.33 6.52
C GLU A 476 3.70 8.28 7.33
N LEU A 477 3.81 6.99 6.97
CA LEU A 477 3.17 5.91 7.73
C LEU A 477 3.70 5.83 9.15
N CYS A 478 4.97 6.17 9.40
CA CYS A 478 5.54 6.17 10.75
C CYS A 478 5.07 7.34 11.63
N TYR A 479 4.30 8.28 11.06
CA TYR A 479 3.57 9.31 11.78
C TYR A 479 2.10 8.93 12.03
N LEU A 480 1.63 7.82 11.45
CA LEU A 480 0.27 7.30 11.57
C LEU A 480 0.21 5.97 12.34
N TYR A 481 1.25 5.15 12.21
CA TYR A 481 1.42 3.84 12.82
C TYR A 481 2.75 3.75 13.58
N LEU A 482 2.81 2.86 14.56
CA LEU A 482 4.05 2.58 15.28
C LEU A 482 4.99 1.75 14.41
N CYS A 483 6.02 2.37 13.83
CA CYS A 483 7.05 1.67 13.08
C CYS A 483 8.04 0.95 14.02
N SER A 484 7.96 -0.38 14.09
CA SER A 484 8.74 -1.15 15.09
C SER A 484 10.26 -1.01 14.96
N ARG A 485 10.76 -0.84 13.74
CA ARG A 485 12.19 -0.74 13.42
C ARG A 485 12.86 0.53 13.93
N ILE A 486 12.07 1.57 14.19
CA ILE A 486 12.53 2.84 14.74
C ILE A 486 11.95 3.10 16.14
N ARG A 487 11.55 2.06 16.88
CA ARG A 487 11.08 2.15 18.29
C ARG A 487 12.00 3.00 19.17
N ASN A 488 13.31 2.83 19.04
CA ASN A 488 14.30 3.61 19.77
C ASN A 488 14.19 5.13 19.48
N ASN A 489 13.78 5.51 18.27
CA ASN A 489 13.59 6.91 17.91
C ASN A 489 12.37 7.48 18.64
N TYR A 490 11.24 6.75 18.67
CA TYR A 490 10.08 7.14 19.47
C TYR A 490 10.43 7.28 20.96
N GLU A 491 11.13 6.31 21.55
CA GLU A 491 11.58 6.38 22.95
C GLU A 491 12.47 7.59 23.23
N SER A 492 13.42 7.88 22.32
CA SER A 492 14.31 9.03 22.44
C SER A 492 13.53 10.34 22.40
N LEU A 493 12.59 10.47 21.46
CA LEU A 493 11.73 11.64 21.32
C LEU A 493 10.83 11.83 22.56
N GLN A 494 10.34 10.74 23.13
CA GLN A 494 9.46 10.73 24.31
C GLN A 494 10.16 11.23 25.58
N LYS A 495 11.51 11.34 25.60
CA LYS A 495 12.24 11.96 26.74
C LYS A 495 11.94 13.45 26.91
N ARG A 496 11.55 14.15 25.83
CA ARG A 496 11.19 15.58 25.85
C ARG A 496 10.02 15.88 24.89
N PRO A 497 8.82 15.34 25.13
CA PRO A 497 7.79 15.23 24.10
C PRO A 497 7.23 16.59 23.67
N SER A 498 7.14 17.54 24.59
CA SER A 498 6.63 18.90 24.32
C SER A 498 7.54 19.73 23.40
N THR A 499 8.80 19.33 23.20
CA THR A 499 9.76 20.04 22.33
C THR A 499 9.98 19.35 21.00
N GLN A 500 9.53 18.10 20.81
CA GLN A 500 9.77 17.37 19.57
C GLN A 500 8.75 17.76 18.47
N PRO A 501 9.19 18.29 17.32
CA PRO A 501 8.29 18.55 16.20
C PRO A 501 7.69 17.25 15.62
N GLU A 502 8.41 16.14 15.67
CA GLU A 502 7.95 14.83 15.21
C GLU A 502 6.71 14.36 15.97
N LEU A 503 6.76 14.36 17.31
CA LEU A 503 5.64 13.91 18.14
C LEU A 503 4.44 14.86 18.05
N LYS A 504 4.69 16.17 17.85
CA LYS A 504 3.61 17.14 17.58
C LYS A 504 2.94 16.85 16.24
N LEU A 505 3.72 16.57 15.21
CA LEU A 505 3.18 16.26 13.89
C LEU A 505 2.42 14.93 13.90
N LEU A 506 3.00 13.89 14.50
CA LEU A 506 2.38 12.57 14.69
C LEU A 506 0.98 12.72 15.30
N LYS A 507 0.86 13.39 16.44
CA LYS A 507 -0.45 13.61 17.09
C LYS A 507 -1.46 14.30 16.17
N LYS A 508 -1.04 15.31 15.42
CA LYS A 508 -1.90 16.02 14.46
C LYS A 508 -2.31 15.13 13.29
N MET A 509 -1.39 14.35 12.74
CA MET A 509 -1.66 13.47 11.60
C MET A 509 -2.63 12.36 12.00
N VAL A 510 -2.37 11.65 13.09
CA VAL A 510 -3.27 10.58 13.56
C VAL A 510 -4.67 11.14 13.83
N ARG A 511 -4.77 12.31 14.49
CA ARG A 511 -6.06 12.98 14.72
C ARG A 511 -6.78 13.33 13.40
N MET A 512 -6.09 13.87 12.40
CA MET A 512 -6.68 14.20 11.11
C MET A 512 -7.17 12.97 10.34
N TRP A 513 -6.39 11.88 10.31
CA TRP A 513 -6.79 10.63 9.65
C TRP A 513 -7.92 9.93 10.41
N ALA A 514 -7.89 9.94 11.75
CA ALA A 514 -8.98 9.42 12.56
C ALA A 514 -10.28 10.22 12.36
N ASN A 515 -10.20 11.55 12.31
CA ASN A 515 -11.35 12.41 11.99
C ASN A 515 -11.90 12.15 10.60
N PHE A 516 -11.03 11.95 9.60
CA PHE A 516 -11.43 11.58 8.25
C PHE A 516 -12.16 10.23 8.24
N ALA A 517 -11.69 9.23 8.99
CA ALA A 517 -12.40 7.96 9.13
C ALA A 517 -13.74 8.10 9.86
N ARG A 518 -13.83 8.98 10.85
CA ARG A 518 -15.08 9.25 11.60
C ARG A 518 -16.14 9.98 10.78
N THR A 519 -15.73 10.93 9.94
CA THR A 519 -16.64 11.97 9.42
C THR A 519 -16.50 12.27 7.92
N GLY A 520 -15.49 11.71 7.25
CA GLY A 520 -15.13 12.10 5.89
C GLY A 520 -14.42 13.46 5.79
N ASN A 521 -14.16 14.15 6.91
CA ASN A 521 -13.46 15.43 6.97
C ASN A 521 -12.28 15.34 7.95
N PRO A 522 -11.03 15.69 7.57
CA PRO A 522 -9.87 15.62 8.46
C PRO A 522 -9.88 16.64 9.61
N THR A 523 -10.58 17.77 9.44
CA THR A 523 -10.68 18.85 10.44
C THR A 523 -12.15 19.30 10.61
N PRO A 524 -13.05 18.42 11.10
CA PRO A 524 -14.50 18.68 11.14
C PRO A 524 -14.89 19.68 12.24
N THR A 525 -14.14 19.68 13.33
CA THR A 525 -14.34 20.53 14.50
C THR A 525 -13.02 21.11 14.95
N GLU A 526 -13.04 22.29 15.57
CA GLU A 526 -11.87 22.80 16.26
C GLU A 526 -11.60 21.97 17.52
N ASP A 527 -10.39 21.46 17.65
CA ASP A 527 -9.92 20.79 18.86
C ASP A 527 -8.49 21.24 19.20
N GLU A 528 -8.07 21.06 20.45
CA GLU A 528 -6.77 21.55 20.94
C GLU A 528 -5.56 20.92 20.22
N VAL A 529 -5.68 19.69 19.70
CA VAL A 529 -4.60 19.04 18.93
C VAL A 529 -4.45 19.72 17.57
N LEU A 530 -5.58 20.04 16.92
CA LEU A 530 -5.63 20.64 15.59
C LEU A 530 -5.75 22.16 15.58
N LYS A 531 -5.55 22.82 16.73
CA LYS A 531 -5.62 24.28 16.84
C LYS A 531 -4.81 24.99 15.76
N GLY A 532 -5.47 25.88 15.03
CA GLY A 532 -4.90 26.64 13.91
C GLY A 532 -4.69 25.84 12.62
N VAL A 533 -5.29 24.66 12.49
CA VAL A 533 -5.26 23.82 11.30
C VAL A 533 -6.68 23.65 10.77
N THR A 534 -6.92 24.12 9.55
CA THR A 534 -8.17 23.87 8.83
C THR A 534 -7.80 23.33 7.47
N TRP A 535 -8.15 22.08 7.21
CA TRP A 535 -7.87 21.44 5.94
C TRP A 535 -9.07 21.64 5.01
N GLN A 536 -8.90 22.47 3.99
CA GLN A 536 -9.94 22.70 3.00
C GLN A 536 -9.87 21.62 1.91
N PRO A 537 -11.03 21.12 1.43
CA PRO A 537 -11.05 20.22 0.29
C PRO A 537 -10.62 20.94 -0.99
N VAL A 538 -10.30 20.15 -2.01
CA VAL A 538 -10.08 20.61 -3.38
C VAL A 538 -11.29 21.42 -3.85
N ASP A 539 -11.02 22.55 -4.50
CA ASP A 539 -12.04 23.45 -5.02
C ASP A 539 -12.44 22.99 -6.43
N LYS A 540 -13.45 22.13 -6.48
CA LYS A 540 -13.89 21.48 -7.73
C LYS A 540 -14.51 22.46 -8.72
N GLU A 541 -15.13 23.53 -8.23
CA GLU A 541 -15.79 24.56 -9.05
C GLU A 541 -14.76 25.39 -9.81
N ASN A 542 -13.73 25.87 -9.11
CA ASN A 542 -12.69 26.72 -9.69
C ASN A 542 -11.49 25.92 -10.23
N LYS A 543 -11.54 24.58 -10.16
CA LYS A 543 -10.44 23.67 -10.53
C LYS A 543 -9.13 23.97 -9.80
N ILE A 544 -9.21 24.40 -8.53
CA ILE A 544 -8.03 24.71 -7.71
C ILE A 544 -7.74 23.51 -6.79
N LYS A 545 -6.57 22.90 -6.98
CA LYS A 545 -6.07 21.79 -6.16
C LYS A 545 -5.54 22.33 -4.83
N LYS A 546 -6.44 22.75 -3.94
CA LYS A 546 -6.12 23.11 -2.55
C LYS A 546 -5.57 21.88 -1.84
N TYR A 547 -4.39 22.01 -1.22
CA TYR A 547 -3.74 20.90 -0.53
C TYR A 547 -3.14 21.34 0.81
N LEU A 548 -3.08 20.40 1.76
CA LEU A 548 -2.35 20.60 3.00
C LEU A 548 -0.88 20.23 2.79
N HIS A 549 -0.01 21.23 2.89
CA HIS A 549 1.43 21.02 2.88
C HIS A 549 1.88 20.66 4.30
N ILE A 550 2.28 19.40 4.49
CA ILE A 550 2.67 18.85 5.77
C ILE A 550 4.18 18.97 5.94
N LYS A 551 4.61 20.05 6.60
CA LYS A 551 5.99 20.34 7.00
C LYS A 551 6.07 20.48 8.52
N LYS A 552 7.17 21.07 9.02
CA LYS A 552 7.27 21.54 10.42
C LYS A 552 6.06 22.39 10.84
N LYS A 553 5.46 23.11 9.88
CA LYS A 553 4.17 23.79 10.02
C LYS A 553 3.21 23.24 8.96
N LEU A 554 1.96 23.03 9.35
CA LEU A 554 0.86 22.66 8.47
C LEU A 554 0.32 23.93 7.80
N THR A 555 0.31 23.99 6.47
CA THR A 555 -0.17 25.16 5.72
C THR A 555 -0.99 24.74 4.51
N MET A 556 -2.14 25.36 4.28
CA MET A 556 -2.89 25.23 3.03
C MET A 556 -2.15 25.96 1.89
N GLN A 557 -2.01 25.30 0.75
CA GLN A 557 -1.45 25.83 -0.48
C GLN A 557 -2.30 25.35 -1.66
N THR A 558 -1.93 25.74 -2.89
CA THR A 558 -2.67 25.38 -4.11
C THR A 558 -1.72 24.85 -5.16
N ASN A 559 -2.20 23.90 -5.97
CA ASN A 559 -1.54 23.41 -7.18
C ASN A 559 -0.08 23.00 -6.93
N PRO A 560 0.14 21.88 -6.20
CA PRO A 560 1.49 21.45 -5.89
C PRO A 560 2.25 21.12 -7.17
N ILE A 561 3.55 21.42 -7.20
CA ILE A 561 4.49 21.09 -8.29
C ILE A 561 4.03 21.47 -9.70
N GLU A 562 3.23 22.54 -9.82
CA GLU A 562 2.51 22.93 -11.04
C GLU A 562 3.40 23.00 -12.30
N GLU A 563 4.64 23.52 -12.19
CA GLU A 563 5.58 23.59 -13.32
C GLU A 563 5.89 22.21 -13.92
N ARG A 564 6.01 21.17 -13.08
CA ARG A 564 6.28 19.80 -13.52
C ARG A 564 5.04 19.13 -14.09
N ILE A 565 3.87 19.41 -13.53
CA ILE A 565 2.59 18.95 -14.08
C ILE A 565 2.36 19.55 -15.49
N GLN A 566 2.60 20.84 -15.66
CA GLN A 566 2.45 21.53 -16.94
C GLN A 566 3.44 21.03 -18.00
N PHE A 567 4.67 20.71 -17.58
CA PHE A 567 5.65 20.07 -18.45
C PHE A 567 5.12 18.73 -18.99
N TRP A 568 4.69 17.83 -18.10
CA TRP A 568 4.16 16.53 -18.52
C TRP A 568 2.86 16.65 -19.34
N ASP A 569 1.94 17.53 -18.97
CA ASP A 569 0.72 17.79 -19.76
C ASP A 569 1.08 18.22 -21.19
N SER A 570 2.05 19.12 -21.33
CA SER A 570 2.52 19.60 -22.64
C SER A 570 3.26 18.52 -23.42
N PHE A 571 4.12 17.76 -22.73
CA PHE A 571 4.91 16.68 -23.30
C PHE A 571 3.99 15.58 -23.87
N LEU A 572 3.04 15.08 -23.06
CA LEU A 572 2.11 14.04 -23.47
C LEU A 572 1.28 14.48 -24.68
N LYS A 573 0.68 15.68 -24.61
CA LYS A 573 -0.13 16.23 -25.70
C LYS A 573 0.67 16.40 -27.00
N LYS A 574 1.88 16.97 -26.91
CA LYS A 574 2.77 17.20 -28.06
C LYS A 574 3.06 15.92 -28.84
N TYR A 575 3.31 14.81 -28.14
CA TYR A 575 3.63 13.54 -28.79
C TYR A 575 2.38 12.74 -29.17
N GLU A 576 1.25 12.90 -28.47
CA GLU A 576 -0.04 12.38 -28.93
C GLU A 576 -0.42 12.95 -30.31
N GLU A 577 -0.28 14.26 -30.52
CA GLU A 577 -0.54 14.93 -31.81
C GLU A 577 0.38 14.46 -32.95
N LYS A 578 1.51 13.81 -32.62
CA LYS A 578 2.48 13.24 -33.57
C LYS A 578 2.26 11.74 -33.80
N ALA A 579 1.36 11.09 -33.07
CA ALA A 579 1.11 9.67 -33.19
C ALA A 579 0.31 9.37 -34.47
N ILE A 580 0.78 8.38 -35.25
CA ILE A 580 0.05 7.82 -36.40
C ILE A 580 -0.25 6.37 -36.05
N ASP A 581 -1.53 5.99 -36.06
CA ASP A 581 -2.01 4.66 -35.65
C ASP A 581 -1.51 4.25 -34.26
N GLY A 582 -1.49 5.20 -33.32
CA GLY A 582 -1.01 4.98 -31.95
C GLY A 582 0.50 4.80 -31.82
N VAL A 583 1.28 5.11 -32.86
CA VAL A 583 2.75 5.03 -32.82
C VAL A 583 3.37 6.37 -33.20
N VAL A 584 4.19 6.91 -32.30
CA VAL A 584 5.01 8.09 -32.55
C VAL A 584 6.29 7.63 -33.24
N ARG A 585 6.38 7.92 -34.54
CA ARG A 585 7.55 7.64 -35.37
C ARG A 585 8.09 8.94 -35.94
N GLY A 586 9.39 9.13 -35.85
CA GLY A 586 10.04 10.14 -36.67
C GLY A 586 10.19 9.65 -38.11
N VAL A 587 10.18 10.57 -39.07
CA VAL A 587 10.55 10.25 -40.44
C VAL A 587 12.04 9.93 -40.42
N LYS A 588 12.43 8.67 -40.65
CA LYS A 588 13.77 8.44 -41.24
C LYS A 588 13.67 9.13 -42.59
N GLU A 589 14.42 10.21 -42.80
CA GLU A 589 14.72 10.65 -44.16
C GLU A 589 15.33 9.44 -44.87
N THR A 590 14.50 8.73 -45.63
CA THR A 590 14.99 7.82 -46.65
C THR A 590 15.67 8.72 -47.65
N HIS A 591 16.99 8.82 -47.57
CA HIS A 591 17.81 9.22 -48.70
C HIS A 591 17.67 8.15 -49.79
N GLU A 592 16.52 8.09 -50.45
CA GLU A 592 16.33 7.40 -51.71
C GLU A 592 15.49 8.31 -52.63
N GLU A 593 16.19 8.78 -53.66
CA GLU A 593 15.71 9.36 -54.93
C GLU A 593 15.22 10.81 -54.94
N LEU A 594 16.19 11.73 -55.12
CA LEU A 594 16.10 12.85 -56.07
C LEU A 594 17.33 12.87 -56.98
#